data_AF-A0AAV7JLB6-F1
#
_entry.id   AF-A0AAV7JLB6-F1
#
_cell.length_a   1.000
_cell.length_b   1.000
_cell.length_c   1.000
_cell.angle_alpha   90.00
_cell.angle_beta   90.00
_cell.angle_gamma   90.00
#
_symmetry.space_group_name_H-M   'P 1'
#
loop_
_entity.id
_entity.type
_entity.pdbx_description
1 polymer ?
#
loop_
_entity_poly.entity_id
_entity_poly.type
_entity_poly.pdbx_seq_one_letter_code
_entity_poly.pdbx_strand_id
1 'polypeptide(L)'
;MSTGEYIPNIALWQPKSLPRQDQILLQVLGISYYDLVFADYKLVWELIAKQQLNAKEVQRVKHIRKREKNKLFSRGQFHTLEEAIGNLLEEKNELLLTRDKMTQECEYWEKMYKELITLEYS
;
A
#
# COMPACT_ATOMS: atom_id res chain seq x y z
N MET A 1 -14.64 7.48 -30.43
CA MET A 1 -13.32 6.85 -30.31
C MET A 1 -13.33 6.09 -29.00
N SER A 2 -13.25 4.76 -29.08
CA SER A 2 -13.30 3.87 -27.91
C SER A 2 -12.14 4.21 -26.98
N THR A 3 -12.43 4.73 -25.79
CA THR A 3 -11.48 4.75 -24.66
C THR A 3 -11.27 3.30 -24.28
N GLY A 4 -10.34 2.64 -24.98
CA GLY A 4 -9.88 1.32 -24.58
C GLY A 4 -9.36 1.44 -23.17
N GLU A 5 -10.10 0.87 -22.22
CA GLU A 5 -9.64 0.65 -20.86
C GLU A 5 -8.33 -0.12 -20.95
N TYR A 6 -7.23 0.60 -20.90
CA TYR A 6 -5.93 0.00 -20.62
C TYR A 6 -5.97 -0.34 -19.14
N ILE A 7 -6.63 -1.45 -18.81
CA ILE A 7 -6.43 -2.13 -17.53
C ILE A 7 -4.95 -2.52 -17.59
N PRO A 8 -4.05 -1.86 -16.84
CA PRO A 8 -2.67 -2.28 -16.82
C PRO A 8 -2.72 -3.72 -16.36
N ASN A 9 -2.02 -4.58 -17.08
CA ASN A 9 -2.01 -6.02 -16.86
C ASN A 9 -1.25 -6.33 -15.55
N ILE A 10 -1.72 -5.77 -14.42
CA ILE A 10 -1.21 -5.91 -13.05
C ILE A 10 -1.24 -7.40 -12.65
N ALA A 11 -2.10 -8.19 -13.30
CA ALA A 11 -2.15 -9.64 -13.20
C ALA A 11 -0.86 -10.37 -13.64
N LEU A 12 0.08 -9.73 -14.35
CA LEU A 12 1.28 -10.40 -14.88
C LEU A 12 2.50 -10.40 -13.95
N TRP A 13 2.49 -9.63 -12.85
CA TRP A 13 3.53 -9.75 -11.84
C TRP A 13 3.01 -10.43 -10.58
N GLN A 14 2.92 -11.76 -10.66
CA GLN A 14 2.96 -12.58 -9.46
C GLN A 14 4.42 -12.83 -9.10
N PRO A 15 4.88 -12.46 -7.89
CA PRO A 15 6.15 -12.97 -7.43
C PRO A 15 6.10 -14.50 -7.48
N LYS A 16 6.99 -15.11 -8.27
CA LYS A 16 7.31 -16.53 -8.06
C LYS A 16 7.61 -16.68 -6.57
N SER A 17 7.00 -17.69 -5.95
CA SER A 17 7.08 -17.93 -4.50
C SER A 17 8.47 -17.59 -3.97
N LEU A 18 8.55 -16.57 -3.11
CA LEU A 18 9.82 -16.22 -2.48
C LEU A 18 10.39 -17.44 -1.78
N PRO A 19 11.72 -17.63 -1.77
CA PRO A 19 12.34 -18.61 -0.91
C PRO A 19 11.82 -18.44 0.53
N ARG A 20 11.55 -19.55 1.23
CA ARG A 20 10.96 -19.53 2.59
C ARG A 20 11.71 -18.61 3.56
N GLN A 21 13.03 -18.56 3.44
CA GLN A 21 13.89 -17.66 4.22
C GLN A 21 13.66 -16.18 3.92
N ASP A 22 13.37 -15.81 2.67
CA ASP A 22 13.04 -14.43 2.28
C ASP A 22 11.66 -14.04 2.83
N GLN A 23 10.70 -14.98 2.85
CA GLN A 23 9.37 -14.76 3.44
C GLN A 23 9.43 -14.53 4.95
N ILE A 24 10.23 -15.32 5.67
CA ILE A 24 10.45 -15.15 7.11
C ILE A 24 11.06 -13.78 7.40
N LEU A 25 12.01 -13.34 6.57
CA LEU A 25 12.65 -12.04 6.73
C LEU A 25 11.66 -10.88 6.56
N LEU A 26 10.75 -10.99 5.59
CA LEU A 26 9.66 -10.03 5.37
C LEU A 26 8.67 -10.01 6.54
N GLN A 27 8.33 -11.18 7.10
CA GLN A 27 7.50 -11.29 8.29
C GLN A 27 8.14 -10.65 9.51
N VAL A 28 9.45 -10.86 9.73
CA VAL A 28 10.21 -10.21 10.82
C VAL A 28 10.19 -8.69 10.66
N LEU A 29 10.33 -8.20 9.44
CA LEU A 29 10.24 -6.77 9.14
C LEU A 29 8.80 -6.22 9.24
N GLY A 30 7.78 -7.08 9.29
CA GLY A 30 6.38 -6.68 9.30
C GLY A 30 5.93 -6.00 8.01
N ILE A 31 6.58 -6.31 6.88
CA ILE A 31 6.25 -5.69 5.58
C ILE A 31 5.82 -6.71 4.55
N SER A 32 4.92 -6.29 3.67
CA SER A 32 4.61 -7.08 2.50
C SER A 32 5.78 -7.05 1.52
N TYR A 33 5.76 -8.02 0.61
CA TYR A 33 6.70 -8.06 -0.49
C TYR A 33 6.57 -6.85 -1.44
N TYR A 34 5.34 -6.33 -1.63
CA TYR A 34 5.11 -5.11 -2.42
C TYR A 34 5.75 -3.90 -1.75
N ASP A 35 5.59 -3.75 -0.44
CA ASP A 35 6.21 -2.66 0.32
C ASP A 35 7.73 -2.72 0.19
N LEU A 36 8.33 -3.91 0.27
CA LEU A 36 9.78 -4.04 0.10
C LEU A 36 10.26 -3.53 -1.27
N VAL A 37 9.49 -3.73 -2.34
CA VAL A 37 9.89 -3.41 -3.70
C VAL A 37 9.59 -1.95 -4.07
N PHE A 38 8.42 -1.45 -3.67
CA PHE A 38 7.87 -0.16 -4.12
C PHE A 38 7.95 0.95 -3.06
N ALA A 39 8.03 0.64 -1.77
CA ALA A 39 8.12 1.70 -0.76
C ALA A 39 9.41 2.51 -0.88
N ASP A 40 9.41 3.73 -0.34
CA ASP A 40 10.60 4.57 -0.23
C ASP A 40 11.74 3.79 0.45
N TYR A 41 12.94 3.97 -0.08
CA TYR A 41 14.17 3.46 0.52
C TYR A 41 14.28 3.88 1.99
N LYS A 42 13.92 5.11 2.33
CA LYS A 42 13.96 5.62 3.72
C LYS A 42 13.08 4.79 4.66
N LEU A 43 11.84 4.50 4.27
CA LEU A 43 10.90 3.71 5.07
C LEU A 43 11.44 2.29 5.33
N VAL A 44 11.97 1.64 4.29
CA VAL A 44 12.55 0.28 4.43
C VAL A 44 13.74 0.30 5.38
N TRP A 45 14.55 1.35 5.39
CA TRP A 45 15.67 1.47 6.31
C TRP A 45 15.29 1.73 7.75
N GLU A 46 14.26 2.55 7.97
CA GLU A 46 13.73 2.75 9.31
C GLU A 46 13.20 1.43 9.89
N LEU A 47 12.55 0.61 9.07
CA LEU A 47 12.06 -0.71 9.49
C LEU A 47 13.20 -1.69 9.76
N ILE A 48 14.23 -1.71 8.90
CA ILE A 48 15.44 -2.49 9.14
C ILE A 48 16.12 -2.05 10.44
N ALA A 49 16.19 -0.75 10.73
CA ALA A 49 16.82 -0.21 11.93
C ALA A 49 15.99 -0.49 13.21
N LYS A 50 14.66 -0.54 13.09
CA LYS A 50 13.76 -0.93 14.19
C LYS A 50 13.87 -2.41 14.54
N GLN A 51 14.22 -3.25 13.57
CA GLN A 51 14.45 -4.67 13.80
C GLN A 51 15.92 -4.92 14.14
N GLN A 52 16.20 -5.80 15.10
CA GLN A 52 17.57 -6.17 15.49
C GLN A 52 18.20 -7.15 14.48
N LEU A 53 18.17 -6.81 13.19
CA LEU A 53 18.70 -7.64 12.12
C LEU A 53 20.22 -7.65 12.13
N ASN A 54 20.81 -8.82 11.90
CA ASN A 54 22.25 -8.94 11.71
C ASN A 54 22.68 -8.45 10.31
N ALA A 55 23.97 -8.20 10.12
CA ALA A 55 24.50 -7.66 8.86
C ALA A 55 24.18 -8.54 7.63
N LYS A 56 24.08 -9.87 7.80
CA LYS A 56 23.72 -10.79 6.70
C LYS A 56 22.26 -10.65 6.31
N GLU A 57 21.37 -10.48 7.28
CA GLU A 57 19.94 -10.25 7.05
C GLU A 57 19.72 -8.92 6.34
N VAL A 58 20.38 -7.84 6.78
CA VAL A 58 20.33 -6.54 6.11
C VAL A 58 20.80 -6.63 4.65
N GLN A 59 21.91 -7.32 4.40
CA GLN A 59 22.40 -7.60 3.04
C GLN A 59 21.37 -8.38 2.21
N ARG A 60 20.70 -9.35 2.83
CA ARG A 60 19.66 -10.15 2.17
C ARG A 60 18.44 -9.31 1.81
N VAL A 61 17.95 -8.43 2.69
CA VAL A 61 16.84 -7.50 2.38
C VAL A 61 17.17 -6.64 1.17
N LYS A 62 18.38 -6.04 1.14
CA LYS A 62 18.86 -5.26 -0.01
C LYS A 62 18.88 -6.07 -1.28
N HIS A 63 19.39 -7.30 -1.20
CA HIS A 63 19.50 -8.18 -2.35
C HIS A 63 18.12 -8.56 -2.90
N ILE A 64 17.16 -8.91 -2.03
CA ILE A 64 15.79 -9.19 -2.43
C ILE A 64 15.21 -7.96 -3.15
N ARG A 65 15.24 -6.79 -2.52
CA ARG A 65 14.72 -5.55 -3.13
C ARG A 65 15.34 -5.27 -4.50
N LYS A 66 16.67 -5.35 -4.62
CA LYS A 66 17.38 -5.13 -5.90
C LYS A 66 17.01 -6.17 -6.95
N ARG A 67 16.99 -7.46 -6.59
CA ARG A 67 16.65 -8.57 -7.50
C ARG A 67 15.27 -8.37 -8.10
N GLU A 68 14.30 -8.00 -7.28
CA GLU A 68 12.91 -7.90 -7.71
C GLU A 68 12.63 -6.63 -8.49
N LYS A 69 13.20 -5.48 -8.10
CA LYS A 69 13.18 -4.27 -8.93
C LYS A 69 13.81 -4.56 -10.31
N ASN A 70 14.93 -5.26 -10.37
CA ASN A 70 15.56 -5.62 -11.65
C ASN A 70 14.68 -6.56 -12.50
N LYS A 71 13.94 -7.50 -11.89
CA LYS A 71 12.96 -8.31 -12.62
C LYS A 71 11.83 -7.47 -13.20
N LEU A 72 11.39 -6.44 -12.49
CA LEU A 72 10.38 -5.50 -12.99
C LEU A 72 10.91 -4.63 -14.12
N PHE A 73 12.13 -4.10 -13.98
CA PHE A 73 12.78 -3.31 -15.03
C PHE A 73 13.01 -4.13 -16.30
N SER A 74 13.55 -5.35 -16.17
CA SER A 74 13.80 -6.24 -17.32
C SER A 74 12.53 -6.68 -18.06
N ARG A 75 11.36 -6.60 -17.41
CA ARG A 75 10.06 -6.86 -18.04
C ARG A 75 9.40 -5.61 -18.62
N GLY A 76 10.00 -4.43 -18.47
CA GLY A 76 9.36 -3.15 -18.85
C GLY A 76 8.10 -2.82 -18.02
N GLN A 77 7.89 -3.52 -16.90
CA GLN A 77 6.69 -3.40 -16.07
C GLN A 77 6.86 -2.45 -14.89
N PHE A 78 8.09 -1.97 -14.65
CA PHE A 78 8.37 -1.15 -13.47
C PHE A 78 7.61 0.18 -13.49
N HIS A 79 7.69 0.94 -14.59
CA HIS A 79 7.01 2.23 -14.69
C HIS A 79 5.48 2.09 -14.73
N THR A 80 4.96 1.08 -15.42
CA THR A 80 3.51 0.84 -15.49
C THR A 80 2.92 0.41 -14.15
N LEU A 81 3.67 -0.37 -13.35
CA LEU A 81 3.24 -0.73 -11.99
C LEU A 81 3.41 0.42 -11.01
N GLU A 82 4.46 1.21 -11.12
CA GLU A 82 4.68 2.40 -10.29
C GLU A 82 3.57 3.44 -10.52
N GLU A 83 3.19 3.67 -11.77
CA GLU A 83 2.06 4.53 -12.15
C GLU A 83 0.72 3.97 -11.67
N ALA A 84 0.47 2.67 -11.87
CA ALA A 84 -0.75 2.03 -11.39
C ALA A 84 -0.89 2.09 -9.86
N ILE A 85 0.21 1.91 -9.11
CA ILE A 85 0.22 2.06 -7.65
C ILE A 85 -0.07 3.52 -7.26
N GLY A 86 0.54 4.49 -7.96
CA GLY A 86 0.26 5.91 -7.75
C GLY A 86 -1.23 6.24 -7.90
N ASN A 87 -1.83 5.81 -9.01
CA ASN A 87 -3.24 6.05 -9.29
C ASN A 87 -4.16 5.38 -8.25
N LEU A 88 -3.87 4.15 -7.85
CA LEU A 88 -4.64 3.46 -6.81
C LEU A 88 -4.52 4.13 -5.43
N LEU A 89 -3.35 4.69 -5.11
CA LEU A 89 -3.17 5.45 -3.87
C LEU A 89 -3.94 6.77 -3.89
N GLU A 90 -3.98 7.44 -5.04
CA GLU A 90 -4.77 8.65 -5.24
C GLU A 90 -6.28 8.36 -5.10
N GLU A 91 -6.79 7.34 -5.79
CA GLU A 91 -8.19 6.90 -5.68
C GLU A 91 -8.55 6.52 -4.24
N LYS A 92 -7.68 5.78 -3.54
CA LYS A 92 -7.87 5.46 -2.12
C LYS A 92 -8.01 6.72 -1.27
N ASN A 93 -7.19 7.74 -1.52
CA ASN A 93 -7.24 8.98 -0.75
C ASN A 93 -8.54 9.76 -1.01
N GLU A 94 -9.03 9.79 -2.25
CA GLU A 94 -10.33 10.37 -2.57
C GLU A 94 -11.49 9.65 -1.88
N LEU A 95 -11.44 8.31 -1.84
CA LEU A 95 -12.42 7.51 -1.12
C LEU A 95 -12.37 7.76 0.40
N LEU A 96 -11.18 7.90 0.98
CA LEU A 96 -11.02 8.25 2.40
C LEU A 96 -11.62 9.63 2.71
N LEU A 97 -11.36 10.63 1.86
CA LEU A 97 -11.96 11.96 2.01
C LEU A 97 -13.49 11.92 1.91
N THR A 98 -14.01 11.10 0.99
CA THR A 98 -15.46 10.91 0.81
C THR A 98 -16.09 10.26 2.03
N ARG A 99 -15.46 9.21 2.57
CA ARG A 99 -15.86 8.56 3.83
C ARG A 99 -15.88 9.56 4.99
N ASP A 100 -14.88 10.42 5.11
CA ASP A 100 -14.79 11.38 6.21
C ASP A 100 -15.91 12.42 6.14
N LYS A 101 -16.24 12.90 4.93
CA LYS A 101 -17.41 13.77 4.71
C LYS A 101 -18.71 13.09 5.11
N MET A 102 -18.94 11.85 4.67
CA MET A 102 -20.14 11.08 5.03
C MET A 102 -20.23 10.85 6.53
N THR A 103 -19.11 10.59 7.20
CA THR A 103 -19.05 10.46 8.67
C THR A 103 -19.50 11.74 9.35
N GLN A 104 -19.00 12.89 8.90
CA GLN A 104 -19.41 14.20 9.44
C GLN A 104 -20.89 14.50 9.22
N GLU A 105 -21.44 14.16 8.05
CA GLU A 105 -22.87 14.32 7.79
C GLU A 105 -23.73 13.43 8.70
N CYS A 106 -23.34 12.18 8.92
CA CYS A 106 -24.01 11.29 9.86
C CYS A 106 -23.98 11.85 11.29
N GLU A 107 -22.81 12.30 11.76
CA GLU A 107 -22.67 12.91 13.10
C GLU A 107 -23.54 14.17 13.24
N TYR A 108 -23.63 14.99 12.21
CA TYR A 108 -24.49 16.16 12.17
C TYR A 108 -25.97 15.78 12.31
N TRP A 109 -26.45 14.83 11.51
CA TRP A 109 -27.84 14.37 11.58
C TRP A 109 -28.18 13.70 12.90
N GLU A 110 -27.26 12.91 13.47
CA GLU A 110 -27.44 12.35 14.81
C GLU A 110 -27.58 13.43 15.88
N LYS A 111 -26.78 14.49 15.79
CA LYS A 111 -26.87 15.63 16.71
C LYS A 111 -28.22 16.34 16.58
N MET A 112 -28.63 16.67 15.35
CA MET A 112 -29.93 17.31 15.08
C MET A 112 -31.10 16.48 15.60
N TYR A 113 -31.05 15.15 15.40
CA TYR A 113 -32.07 14.23 15.90
C TYR A 113 -32.15 14.22 17.43
N LYS A 114 -31.01 14.19 18.12
CA LYS A 114 -30.95 14.27 19.59
C LYS A 114 -31.52 15.59 20.11
N GLU A 115 -31.21 16.71 19.45
CA GLU A 115 -31.75 18.03 19.82
C GLU A 115 -33.26 18.11 19.62
N LEU A 116 -33.78 17.59 18.50
CA LEU A 116 -35.22 17.52 18.23
C LEU A 116 -35.97 16.70 19.28
N ILE A 117 -35.49 15.49 19.61
CA ILE A 117 -36.09 14.67 20.67
C ILE A 117 -36.07 15.43 22.00
N THR A 118 -34.97 16.11 22.33
CA THR A 118 -34.89 16.83 23.60
C THR A 118 -35.95 17.93 23.66
N LEU A 119 -36.16 18.68 22.58
CA LEU A 119 -37.19 19.72 22.47
C LEU A 119 -38.62 19.18 22.47
N GLU A 120 -38.86 17.99 21.92
CA GLU A 120 -40.20 17.39 21.84
C GLU A 120 -40.67 16.78 23.18
N TYR A 121 -39.72 16.48 24.08
CA TYR A 121 -39.98 15.85 25.38
C TYR A 121 -39.56 16.73 26.59
N SER A 122 -39.32 18.04 26.39
CA SER A 122 -39.13 19.04 27.47
C SER A 122 -40.30 20.02 27.57
#